data_AF-A0A175W9U2-F1
#
_entry.id   AF-A0A175W9U2-F1
#
_cell.length_a   1.000
_cell.length_b   1.000
_cell.length_c   1.000
_cell.angle_alpha   90.00
_cell.angle_beta   90.00
_cell.angle_gamma   90.00
#
_symmetry.space_group_name_H-M   'P 1'
#
loop_
_entity.id
_entity.type
_entity.pdbx_description
1 polymer ?
#
loop_
_entity_poly.entity_id
_entity_poly.type
_entity_poly.pdbx_seq_one_letter_code
_entity_poly.pdbx_strand_id
1 'polypeptide(L)'
;MRSFPLVVLGALYTLAAGQDVTSGPNMLDECSCGPIYEAMARCQSAGNNAVRECVCIPNPDGWYPYLHLCRNCLSGTVFFNNLGSTITQLFTSCTQAGGGITSDGQSICASNSAFELCAGLRDGSTGELSWSSFERFSSGENTNGTQLLNISHDDYEHRQRRGFDAINAVDAIDGKYGNRRTLHHVNAKHDTH
;
A
#
# COMPACT_ATOMS: atom_id res chain seq x y z
N MET A 1 -31.71 60.30 -4.40
CA MET A 1 -31.78 58.83 -4.50
C MET A 1 -30.41 58.29 -4.12
N ARG A 2 -30.29 57.51 -3.03
CA ARG A 2 -29.02 57.04 -2.48
C ARG A 2 -28.67 55.69 -3.12
N SER A 3 -27.66 55.67 -3.97
CA SER A 3 -27.12 54.44 -4.59
C SER A 3 -26.21 53.72 -3.59
N PHE A 4 -26.57 52.49 -3.25
CA PHE A 4 -25.72 51.59 -2.46
C PHE A 4 -24.76 50.86 -3.41
N PRO A 5 -23.43 50.89 -3.17
CA PRO A 5 -22.50 50.07 -3.93
C PRO A 5 -22.63 48.61 -3.50
N LEU A 6 -23.08 47.77 -4.42
CA LEU A 6 -23.19 46.33 -4.27
C LEU A 6 -21.77 45.75 -4.35
N VAL A 7 -21.15 45.47 -3.19
CA VAL A 7 -19.87 44.76 -3.10
C VAL A 7 -20.14 43.30 -3.43
N VAL A 8 -20.04 42.95 -4.72
CA VAL A 8 -20.03 41.57 -5.18
C VAL A 8 -18.66 41.00 -4.82
N LEU A 9 -18.57 40.37 -3.65
CA LEU A 9 -17.42 39.58 -3.23
C LEU A 9 -17.40 38.32 -4.12
N GLY A 10 -16.83 38.46 -5.31
CA GLY A 10 -16.52 37.33 -6.19
C GLY A 10 -15.43 36.49 -5.54
N ALA A 11 -15.82 35.51 -4.73
CA ALA A 11 -14.94 34.44 -4.31
C ALA A 11 -14.53 33.66 -5.57
N LEU A 12 -13.40 34.07 -6.16
CA LEU A 12 -12.66 33.29 -7.13
C LEU A 12 -12.23 32.01 -6.42
N TYR A 13 -13.05 30.96 -6.52
CA TYR A 13 -12.61 29.60 -6.31
C TYR A 13 -11.67 29.27 -7.46
N THR A 14 -10.41 29.69 -7.34
CA THR A 14 -9.33 29.06 -8.09
C THR A 14 -9.33 27.61 -7.67
N LEU A 15 -9.93 26.76 -8.51
CA LEU A 15 -9.65 25.33 -8.56
C LEU A 15 -8.13 25.24 -8.57
N ALA A 16 -7.55 24.80 -7.44
CA ALA A 16 -6.13 24.55 -7.36
C ALA A 16 -5.81 23.54 -8.47
N ALA A 17 -5.17 24.02 -9.53
CA ALA A 17 -4.58 23.17 -10.54
C ALA A 17 -3.72 22.16 -9.78
N GLY A 18 -3.96 20.87 -10.01
CA GLY A 18 -3.27 19.78 -9.32
C GLY A 18 -1.78 20.07 -9.30
N GLN A 19 -1.17 20.01 -8.13
CA GLN A 19 0.27 20.18 -8.03
C GLN A 19 0.91 19.06 -8.85
N ASP A 20 1.67 19.43 -9.86
CA ASP A 20 2.47 18.49 -10.62
C ASP A 20 3.67 18.11 -9.73
N VAL A 21 3.46 17.09 -8.90
CA VAL A 21 4.48 16.59 -7.99
C VAL A 21 5.53 15.89 -8.84
N THR A 22 6.76 16.40 -8.81
CA THR A 22 7.85 15.81 -9.58
C THR A 22 8.18 14.44 -9.01
N SER A 23 8.29 13.44 -9.88
CA SER A 23 8.68 12.09 -9.48
C SER A 23 10.05 12.09 -8.78
N GLY A 24 10.09 11.61 -7.55
CA GLY A 24 11.30 11.62 -6.73
C GLY A 24 11.10 10.93 -5.37
N PRO A 25 12.15 10.89 -4.53
CA PRO A 25 12.11 10.13 -3.28
C PRO A 25 11.02 10.55 -2.29
N ASN A 26 10.59 11.80 -2.31
CA ASN A 26 9.57 12.34 -1.39
C ASN A 26 8.14 12.29 -1.94
N MET A 27 7.93 11.76 -3.17
CA MET A 27 6.64 11.84 -3.84
C MET A 27 5.49 11.25 -3.01
N LEU A 28 5.74 10.21 -2.22
CA LEU A 28 4.70 9.61 -1.36
C LEU A 28 4.21 10.59 -0.28
N ASP A 29 5.12 11.34 0.35
CA ASP A 29 4.74 12.33 1.36
C ASP A 29 4.08 13.55 0.71
N GLU A 30 4.63 14.04 -0.40
CA GLU A 30 4.07 15.15 -1.18
C GLU A 30 2.66 14.84 -1.71
N CYS A 31 2.39 13.56 -2.01
CA CYS A 31 1.07 13.07 -2.42
C CYS A 31 0.14 12.68 -1.25
N SER A 32 0.52 12.96 0.01
CA SER A 32 -0.27 12.57 1.19
C SER A 32 -0.57 11.05 1.26
N CYS A 33 0.36 10.23 0.76
CA CYS A 33 0.26 8.78 0.78
C CYS A 33 0.69 8.15 2.11
N GLY A 34 1.14 8.94 3.09
CA GLY A 34 1.60 8.52 4.42
C GLY A 34 0.88 7.28 4.95
N PRO A 35 -0.39 7.41 5.39
CA PRO A 35 -1.13 6.30 5.99
C PRO A 35 -1.18 5.02 5.15
N ILE A 36 -1.11 5.14 3.81
CA ILE A 36 -1.16 4.01 2.88
C ILE A 36 0.18 3.30 2.83
N TYR A 37 1.28 4.01 2.55
CA TYR A 37 2.58 3.35 2.44
C TYR A 37 3.06 2.85 3.80
N GLU A 38 2.67 3.51 4.89
CA GLU A 38 2.97 3.04 6.24
C GLU A 38 2.28 1.71 6.53
N ALA A 39 1.00 1.55 6.12
CA ALA A 39 0.29 0.29 6.24
C ALA A 39 0.91 -0.79 5.35
N MET A 40 1.22 -0.47 4.08
CA MET A 40 1.85 -1.41 3.16
C MET A 40 3.21 -1.88 3.66
N ALA A 41 4.10 -0.97 4.05
CA ALA A 41 5.45 -1.29 4.54
C ALA A 41 5.42 -2.11 5.84
N ARG A 42 4.44 -1.88 6.73
CA ARG A 42 4.21 -2.72 7.89
C ARG A 42 3.74 -4.12 7.48
N CYS A 43 2.70 -4.18 6.66
CA CYS A 43 1.98 -5.43 6.38
C CYS A 43 2.65 -6.32 5.34
N GLN A 44 3.57 -5.81 4.52
CA GLN A 44 4.37 -6.64 3.61
C GLN A 44 5.25 -7.66 4.35
N SER A 45 5.49 -7.46 5.65
CA SER A 45 6.23 -8.40 6.52
C SER A 45 5.32 -9.39 7.26
N ALA A 46 3.99 -9.24 7.15
CA ALA A 46 3.03 -10.05 7.89
C ALA A 46 2.92 -11.50 7.36
N GLY A 47 3.39 -11.76 6.14
CA GLY A 47 3.21 -13.03 5.47
C GLY A 47 1.76 -13.29 5.05
N ASN A 48 1.56 -14.31 4.21
CA ASN A 48 0.28 -14.59 3.55
C ASN A 48 -0.92 -14.78 4.49
N ASN A 49 -0.72 -15.33 5.69
CA ASN A 49 -1.83 -15.66 6.59
C ASN A 49 -2.38 -14.44 7.33
N ALA A 50 -1.60 -13.38 7.50
CA ALA A 50 -1.96 -12.20 8.29
C ALA A 50 -2.01 -10.90 7.48
N VAL A 51 -1.43 -10.86 6.28
CA VAL A 51 -1.33 -9.64 5.46
C VAL A 51 -2.69 -8.98 5.21
N ARG A 52 -3.74 -9.76 4.96
CA ARG A 52 -5.08 -9.23 4.70
C ARG A 52 -5.63 -8.50 5.91
N GLU A 53 -5.61 -9.12 7.09
CA GLU A 53 -6.11 -8.51 8.33
C GLU A 53 -5.25 -7.31 8.74
N CYS A 54 -3.95 -7.35 8.45
CA CYS A 54 -3.04 -6.25 8.71
C CYS A 54 -3.33 -5.01 7.84
N VAL A 55 -3.57 -5.19 6.53
CA VAL A 55 -3.69 -4.07 5.58
C VAL A 55 -5.13 -3.59 5.41
N CYS A 56 -6.12 -4.47 5.61
CA CYS A 56 -7.54 -4.17 5.42
C CYS A 56 -8.20 -3.63 6.69
N ILE A 57 -7.62 -2.57 7.26
CA ILE A 57 -8.17 -1.91 8.45
C ILE A 57 -9.38 -1.06 8.03
N PRO A 58 -10.57 -1.27 8.62
CA PRO A 58 -11.75 -0.44 8.34
C PRO A 58 -11.57 1.00 8.85
N ASN A 59 -12.37 1.92 8.30
CA ASN A 59 -12.43 3.30 8.80
C ASN A 59 -13.00 3.35 10.24
N PRO A 60 -12.59 4.32 11.06
CA PRO A 60 -11.76 5.49 10.71
C PRO A 60 -10.24 5.25 10.77
N ASP A 61 -9.80 4.11 11.30
CA ASP A 61 -8.38 3.85 11.58
C ASP A 61 -7.59 3.37 10.34
N GLY A 62 -8.31 3.03 9.27
CA GLY A 62 -7.76 2.60 8.00
C GLY A 62 -7.24 3.72 7.10
N TRP A 63 -6.50 3.32 6.07
CA TRP A 63 -5.90 4.23 5.09
C TRP A 63 -6.85 4.62 3.94
N TYR A 64 -8.05 4.04 3.86
CA TYR A 64 -8.99 4.24 2.74
C TYR A 64 -9.37 5.72 2.47
N PRO A 65 -9.50 6.62 3.46
CA PRO A 65 -9.83 8.02 3.21
C PRO A 65 -8.76 8.76 2.39
N TYR A 66 -7.51 8.26 2.40
CA TYR A 66 -6.37 8.84 1.70
C TYR A 66 -6.23 8.35 0.25
N LEU A 67 -7.01 7.33 -0.14
CA LEU A 67 -6.90 6.64 -1.44
C LEU A 67 -6.91 7.61 -2.61
N HIS A 68 -7.93 8.48 -2.68
CA HIS A 68 -8.11 9.35 -3.84
C HIS A 68 -7.05 10.45 -3.93
N LEU A 69 -6.62 11.00 -2.80
CA LEU A 69 -5.57 12.03 -2.75
C LEU A 69 -4.24 11.45 -3.22
N CYS A 70 -3.84 10.31 -2.64
CA CYS A 70 -2.60 9.64 -2.98
C CYS A 70 -2.60 9.16 -4.44
N ARG A 71 -3.56 8.31 -4.83
CA ARG A 71 -3.57 7.67 -6.15
C ARG A 71 -3.56 8.68 -7.30
N ASN A 72 -4.35 9.74 -7.20
CA ASN A 72 -4.45 10.72 -8.29
C ASN A 72 -3.19 11.57 -8.43
N CYS A 73 -2.36 11.65 -7.38
CA CYS A 73 -1.11 12.37 -7.38
C CYS A 73 0.06 11.49 -7.90
N LEU A 74 0.05 10.18 -7.61
CA LEU A 74 1.07 9.25 -8.09
C LEU A 74 1.06 9.12 -9.63
N SER A 75 2.10 9.64 -10.29
CA SER A 75 2.30 9.52 -11.73
C SER A 75 3.77 9.78 -12.11
N GLY A 76 4.11 9.57 -13.39
CA GLY A 76 5.39 9.98 -13.98
C GLY A 76 6.39 8.85 -14.24
N THR A 77 6.47 7.84 -13.35
CA THR A 77 7.32 6.65 -13.57
C THR A 77 6.52 5.36 -13.55
N VAL A 78 7.08 4.29 -14.14
CA VAL A 78 6.50 2.93 -14.07
C VAL A 78 6.29 2.51 -12.61
N PHE A 79 7.22 2.86 -11.72
CA PHE A 79 7.08 2.59 -10.28
C PHE A 79 5.82 3.26 -9.69
N PHE A 80 5.67 4.57 -9.84
CA PHE A 80 4.54 5.28 -9.24
C PHE A 80 3.19 4.89 -9.89
N ASN A 81 3.17 4.60 -11.19
CA ASN A 81 1.98 4.12 -11.88
C ASN A 81 1.53 2.74 -11.38
N ASN A 82 2.49 1.81 -11.22
CA ASN A 82 2.22 0.48 -10.68
C ASN A 82 1.84 0.54 -9.21
N LEU A 83 2.50 1.40 -8.41
CA LEU A 83 2.17 1.58 -7.01
C LEU A 83 0.75 2.17 -6.83
N GLY A 84 0.39 3.20 -7.58
CA GLY A 84 -0.97 3.76 -7.56
C GLY A 84 -2.05 2.73 -7.95
N SER A 85 -1.72 1.87 -8.92
CA SER A 85 -2.58 0.75 -9.30
C SER A 85 -2.65 -0.31 -8.19
N THR A 86 -1.52 -0.64 -7.56
CA THR A 86 -1.43 -1.59 -6.43
C THR A 86 -2.30 -1.13 -5.27
N ILE A 87 -2.23 0.16 -4.90
CA ILE A 87 -3.07 0.76 -3.85
C ILE A 87 -4.56 0.64 -4.20
N THR A 88 -4.93 0.89 -5.45
CA THR A 88 -6.31 0.77 -5.93
C THR A 88 -6.81 -0.67 -5.88
N GLN A 89 -5.97 -1.62 -6.30
CA GLN A 89 -6.33 -3.04 -6.26
C GLN A 89 -6.35 -3.56 -4.82
N LEU A 90 -5.48 -3.10 -3.92
CA LEU A 90 -5.54 -3.40 -2.49
C LEU A 90 -6.87 -2.96 -1.89
N PHE A 91 -7.31 -1.74 -2.18
CA PHE A 91 -8.62 -1.25 -1.72
C PHE A 91 -9.75 -2.14 -2.22
N THR A 92 -9.73 -2.48 -3.51
CA THR A 92 -10.72 -3.36 -4.14
C THR A 92 -10.70 -4.74 -3.48
N SER A 93 -9.51 -5.33 -3.29
CA SER A 93 -9.33 -6.62 -2.65
C SER A 93 -9.80 -6.63 -1.21
N CYS A 94 -9.65 -5.54 -0.46
CA CYS A 94 -10.15 -5.44 0.91
C CYS A 94 -11.67 -5.28 0.99
N THR A 95 -12.27 -4.53 0.06
CA THR A 95 -13.68 -4.10 0.15
C THR A 95 -14.65 -4.93 -0.70
N GLN A 96 -14.16 -5.70 -1.66
CA GLN A 96 -14.96 -6.50 -2.57
C GLN A 96 -14.56 -7.98 -2.51
N ALA A 97 -15.53 -8.85 -2.80
CA ALA A 97 -15.27 -10.27 -2.92
C ALA A 97 -14.42 -10.59 -4.16
N GLY A 98 -13.61 -11.65 -4.09
CA GLY A 98 -12.82 -12.15 -5.21
C GLY A 98 -11.43 -11.53 -5.40
N GLY A 99 -11.06 -10.54 -4.58
CA GLY A 99 -9.70 -9.99 -4.57
C GLY A 99 -8.76 -10.73 -3.62
N GLY A 100 -7.61 -11.15 -4.14
CA GLY A 100 -6.50 -11.72 -3.39
C GLY A 100 -5.61 -10.64 -2.77
N ILE A 101 -5.01 -10.96 -1.63
CA ILE A 101 -3.91 -10.20 -1.02
C ILE A 101 -2.89 -11.22 -0.51
N THR A 102 -1.64 -11.06 -0.93
CA THR A 102 -0.52 -11.94 -0.57
C THR A 102 0.69 -11.11 -0.12
N SER A 103 1.58 -11.75 0.62
CA SER A 103 2.85 -11.22 1.09
C SER A 103 3.85 -12.36 1.25
N ASP A 104 5.05 -12.16 0.71
CA ASP A 104 6.21 -13.04 0.82
C ASP A 104 7.16 -12.64 1.97
N GLY A 105 6.73 -11.73 2.84
CA GLY A 105 7.54 -11.14 3.90
C GLY A 105 8.37 -9.92 3.45
N GLN A 106 8.41 -9.63 2.16
CA GLN A 106 9.21 -8.56 1.55
C GLN A 106 8.38 -7.59 0.71
N SER A 107 7.22 -8.02 0.26
CA SER A 107 6.32 -7.28 -0.60
C SER A 107 4.86 -7.59 -0.24
N ILE A 108 3.98 -6.75 -0.77
CA ILE A 108 2.54 -6.97 -0.71
C ILE A 108 2.00 -6.95 -2.14
N CYS A 109 1.19 -7.94 -2.46
CA CYS A 109 0.53 -8.06 -3.75
C CYS A 109 -0.99 -8.05 -3.56
N ALA A 110 -1.68 -7.44 -4.52
CA ALA A 110 -3.12 -7.49 -4.64
C ALA A 110 -3.50 -7.95 -6.04
N SER A 111 -4.40 -8.92 -6.10
CA SER A 111 -4.74 -9.61 -7.34
C SER A 111 -6.23 -9.87 -7.47
N ASN A 112 -6.63 -10.21 -8.68
CA ASN A 112 -7.94 -10.80 -9.00
C ASN A 112 -7.74 -11.88 -10.06
N SER A 113 -8.78 -12.36 -10.72
CA SER A 113 -8.66 -13.43 -11.73
C SER A 113 -7.92 -13.03 -13.02
N ALA A 114 -7.66 -11.74 -13.24
CA ALA A 114 -7.11 -11.22 -14.50
C ALA A 114 -5.67 -10.70 -14.38
N PHE A 115 -5.30 -10.17 -13.21
CA PHE A 115 -3.99 -9.56 -13.00
C PHE A 115 -3.56 -9.55 -11.53
N GLU A 116 -2.26 -9.30 -11.33
CA GLU A 116 -1.62 -9.06 -10.04
C GLU A 116 -0.79 -7.77 -10.08
N LEU A 117 -0.79 -7.06 -8.96
CA LEU A 117 -0.03 -5.84 -8.72
C LEU A 117 0.71 -6.00 -7.40
N CYS A 118 2.01 -5.76 -7.41
CA CYS A 118 2.85 -5.92 -6.22
C CYS A 118 3.66 -4.66 -5.94
N ALA A 119 3.99 -4.45 -4.67
CA ALA A 119 4.96 -3.46 -4.26
C ALA A 119 5.80 -3.97 -3.09
N GLY A 120 7.11 -3.77 -3.18
CA GLY A 120 8.05 -3.94 -2.07
C GLY A 120 8.60 -2.57 -1.69
N LEU A 121 8.21 -2.07 -0.52
CA LEU A 121 8.65 -0.75 -0.04
C LEU A 121 9.88 -0.89 0.84
N ARG A 122 10.89 -0.06 0.57
CA ARG A 122 12.19 -0.01 1.24
C ARG A 122 12.54 1.45 1.52
N ASP A 123 13.18 1.68 2.65
CA ASP A 123 13.74 2.99 2.96
C ASP A 123 15.03 3.20 2.15
N GLY A 124 15.03 4.21 1.28
CA GLY A 124 16.18 4.56 0.47
C GLY A 124 17.42 4.96 1.29
N SER A 125 17.26 5.29 2.58
CA SER A 125 18.40 5.54 3.47
C SER A 125 19.27 4.30 3.70
N THR A 126 18.73 3.09 3.52
CA THR A 126 19.50 1.83 3.55
C THR A 126 20.24 1.55 2.25
N GLY A 127 20.02 2.37 1.22
CA GLY A 127 20.52 2.15 -0.14
C GLY A 127 19.68 1.14 -0.95
N GLU A 128 18.64 0.56 -0.37
CA GLU A 128 17.74 -0.35 -1.07
C GLU A 128 16.70 0.42 -1.89
N LEU A 129 16.40 -0.10 -3.09
CA LEU A 129 15.34 0.44 -3.94
C LEU A 129 14.00 -0.20 -3.58
N SER A 130 12.97 0.63 -3.50
CA SER A 130 11.61 0.14 -3.57
C SER A 130 11.30 -0.32 -4.98
N TRP A 131 10.35 -1.23 -5.12
CA TRP A 131 9.92 -1.73 -6.42
C TRP A 131 8.41 -1.94 -6.47
N SER A 132 7.86 -1.94 -7.68
CA SER A 132 6.46 -2.26 -7.93
C SER A 132 6.26 -2.86 -9.30
N SER A 133 5.39 -3.85 -9.41
CA SER A 133 5.12 -4.57 -10.64
C SER A 133 3.63 -4.66 -10.96
N PHE A 134 3.36 -4.93 -12.22
CA PHE A 134 2.06 -5.32 -12.76
C PHE A 134 2.26 -6.55 -13.63
N GLU A 135 1.34 -7.50 -13.55
CA GLU A 135 1.24 -8.62 -14.47
C GLU A 135 -0.22 -8.91 -14.82
N ARG A 136 -0.52 -9.09 -16.11
CA ARG A 136 -1.81 -9.59 -16.60
C ARG A 136 -1.68 -11.05 -17.04
N PHE A 137 -2.40 -11.94 -16.36
CA PHE A 137 -2.24 -13.39 -16.56
C PHE A 137 -2.59 -13.89 -17.96
N SER A 138 -3.63 -13.30 -18.59
CA SER A 138 -4.13 -13.78 -19.87
C SER A 138 -3.24 -13.44 -21.05
N SER A 139 -2.48 -12.34 -20.97
CA SER A 139 -1.62 -11.86 -22.06
C SER A 139 -0.13 -12.00 -21.76
N GLY A 140 0.25 -12.22 -20.49
CA GLY A 140 1.64 -12.16 -20.04
C GLY A 140 2.22 -10.74 -20.05
N GLU A 141 1.39 -9.71 -20.29
CA GLU A 141 1.79 -8.31 -20.19
C GLU A 141 2.28 -8.03 -18.76
N ASN A 142 3.50 -7.52 -18.64
CA ASN A 142 4.06 -7.15 -17.35
C ASN A 142 4.85 -5.85 -17.43
N THR A 143 4.94 -5.15 -16.30
CA THR A 143 5.84 -4.02 -16.11
C THR A 143 6.44 -4.06 -14.72
N ASN A 144 7.65 -3.53 -14.58
CA ASN A 144 8.34 -3.41 -13.30
C ASN A 144 9.05 -2.06 -13.24
N GLY A 145 8.95 -1.39 -12.09
CA GLY A 145 9.64 -0.14 -11.82
C GLY A 145 10.31 -0.20 -10.47
N THR A 146 11.44 0.49 -10.35
CA THR A 146 12.15 0.69 -9.08
C THR A 146 12.27 2.19 -8.79
N GLN A 147 12.35 2.54 -7.51
CA GLN A 147 12.45 3.92 -7.07
C GLN A 147 13.14 4.00 -5.70
N LEU A 148 14.06 4.95 -5.56
CA LEU A 148 14.56 5.35 -4.25
C LEU A 148 13.46 6.17 -3.56
N LEU A 149 13.06 5.78 -2.35
CA LEU A 149 12.04 6.47 -1.57
C LEU A 149 12.61 6.96 -0.24
N ASN A 150 12.18 8.14 0.19
CA ASN A 150 12.37 8.60 1.55
C ASN A 150 11.12 8.21 2.34
N ILE A 151 11.16 7.03 2.96
CA ILE A 151 10.13 6.60 3.93
C ILE A 151 10.82 6.48 5.29
N SER A 152 10.27 7.06 6.35
CA SER A 152 10.98 7.17 7.64
C SER A 152 11.49 5.81 8.17
N HIS A 153 12.80 5.75 8.45
CA HIS A 153 13.50 4.56 8.98
C HIS A 153 12.99 4.11 10.35
N ASP A 154 12.81 5.07 11.27
CA ASP A 154 12.36 4.82 12.64
C ASP A 154 11.01 4.11 12.65
N ASP A 155 10.13 4.49 11.74
CA ASP A 155 8.88 3.79 11.57
C ASP A 155 9.10 2.49 10.81
N TYR A 156 9.98 2.39 9.79
CA TYR A 156 10.14 1.17 8.98
C TYR A 156 10.60 -0.05 9.81
N GLU A 157 11.70 0.05 10.55
CA GLU A 157 12.20 -1.06 11.37
C GLU A 157 11.25 -1.38 12.53
N HIS A 158 10.71 -0.37 13.23
CA HIS A 158 9.70 -0.62 14.25
C HIS A 158 8.41 -1.20 13.66
N ARG A 159 8.04 -0.88 12.42
CA ARG A 159 6.86 -1.43 11.73
C ARG A 159 7.08 -2.88 11.35
N GLN A 160 8.25 -3.26 10.83
CA GLN A 160 8.56 -4.67 10.56
C GLN A 160 8.53 -5.50 11.85
N ARG A 161 9.15 -5.01 12.93
CA ARG A 161 9.11 -5.70 14.23
C ARG A 161 7.70 -5.80 14.80
N ARG A 162 6.90 -4.72 14.78
CA ARG A 162 5.50 -4.76 15.24
C ARG A 162 4.61 -5.64 14.36
N GLY A 163 4.86 -5.70 13.06
CA GLY A 163 4.20 -6.64 12.15
C GLY A 163 4.45 -8.09 12.60
N PHE A 164 5.70 -8.43 12.87
CA PHE A 164 6.08 -9.73 13.42
C PHE A 164 5.47 -10.01 14.80
N ASP A 165 5.47 -9.04 15.71
CA ASP A 165 4.87 -9.18 17.05
C ASP A 165 3.34 -9.37 16.98
N ALA A 166 2.66 -8.71 16.03
CA ALA A 166 1.22 -8.87 15.82
C ALA A 166 0.88 -10.28 15.32
N ILE A 167 1.68 -10.86 14.42
CA ILE A 167 1.52 -12.26 13.99
C ILE A 167 1.65 -13.18 15.20
N ASN A 168 2.72 -13.01 16.00
CA ASN A 168 2.94 -13.82 17.19
C ASN A 168 1.82 -13.67 18.22
N ALA A 169 1.20 -12.49 18.32
CA ALA A 169 0.06 -12.26 19.19
C ALA A 169 -1.22 -12.95 18.70
N VAL A 170 -1.48 -12.94 17.39
CA VAL A 170 -2.61 -13.69 16.78
C VAL A 170 -2.41 -15.19 16.97
N ASP A 171 -1.22 -15.71 16.69
CA ASP A 171 -0.87 -17.12 16.91
C ASP A 171 -1.01 -17.52 18.39
N ALA A 172 -0.65 -16.62 19.32
CA ALA A 172 -0.81 -16.85 20.76
C ALA A 172 -2.29 -16.86 21.20
N ILE A 173 -3.15 -16.03 20.59
CA ILE A 173 -4.60 -16.03 20.86
C ILE A 173 -5.23 -17.33 20.35
N ASP A 174 -4.88 -17.76 19.14
CA ASP A 174 -5.37 -19.03 18.58
C ASP A 174 -4.90 -20.23 19.41
N GLY A 175 -3.67 -20.20 19.92
CA GLY A 175 -3.17 -21.21 20.85
C GLY A 175 -3.94 -21.27 22.18
N LYS A 176 -4.47 -20.13 22.66
CA LYS A 176 -5.20 -20.05 23.93
C LYS A 176 -6.71 -20.32 23.80
N TYR A 177 -7.29 -20.02 22.64
CA TYR A 177 -8.72 -20.17 22.38
C TYR A 177 -9.05 -21.26 21.36
N GLY A 178 -8.24 -22.33 21.31
CA GLY A 178 -8.69 -23.68 20.93
C GLY A 178 -9.43 -23.84 19.60
N ASN A 179 -9.34 -22.88 18.67
CA ASN A 179 -9.95 -23.03 17.36
C ASN A 179 -8.95 -23.71 16.46
N ARG A 180 -9.03 -25.04 16.46
CA ARG A 180 -8.22 -25.98 15.69
C ARG A 180 -8.52 -25.82 14.18
N ARG A 181 -8.17 -24.68 13.57
CA ARG A 181 -7.80 -24.63 12.15
C ARG A 181 -6.31 -24.89 12.07
N THR A 182 -6.01 -26.16 12.23
CA THR A 182 -4.71 -26.78 11.98
C THR A 182 -4.13 -26.23 10.67
N LEU A 183 -3.09 -25.41 10.82
CA LEU A 183 -2.16 -24.98 9.78
C LEU A 183 -1.43 -26.25 9.26
N HIS A 184 -2.10 -27.03 8.42
CA HIS A 184 -1.47 -28.14 7.72
C HIS A 184 -0.76 -27.60 6.47
N HIS A 185 0.58 -27.63 6.52
CA HIS A 185 1.52 -27.57 5.38
C HIS A 185 1.56 -26.20 4.67
N VAL A 186 2.71 -25.58 4.42
CA VAL A 186 3.80 -26.08 3.56
C VAL A 186 5.14 -25.48 4.03
N ASN A 187 5.89 -26.20 4.86
CA ASN A 187 7.34 -26.06 4.94
C ASN A 187 7.92 -27.35 4.38
N ALA A 188 8.05 -27.42 3.06
CA ALA A 188 8.73 -28.52 2.39
C ALA A 188 9.16 -28.08 1.00
N LYS A 189 10.40 -27.60 0.91
CA LYS A 189 11.43 -27.98 -0.07
C LYS A 189 12.45 -26.86 -0.25
N HIS A 190 13.45 -26.86 0.63
CA HIS A 190 14.77 -26.34 0.29
C HIS A 190 15.82 -27.33 0.83
N ASP A 191 15.68 -28.60 0.45
CA ASP A 191 16.77 -29.57 0.56
C ASP A 191 17.59 -29.50 -0.73
N THR A 192 18.55 -28.57 -0.73
CA THR A 192 19.70 -28.59 -1.64
C THR A 192 20.90 -29.00 -0.82
N HIS A 193 21.29 -30.28 -0.92
CA HIS A 193 22.64 -30.81 -1.14
C HIS A 193 22.69 -32.31 -0.85
#